data_AF-A0ABD2YWE7-F1
#
_entry.id   AF-A0ABD2YWE7-F1
#
_cell.length_a   1.000
_cell.length_b   1.000
_cell.length_c   1.000
_cell.angle_alpha   90.00
_cell.angle_beta   90.00
_cell.angle_gamma   90.00
#
_symmetry.space_group_name_H-M   'P 1'
#
loop_
_entity.id
_entity.type
_entity.pdbx_description
1 polymer ?
#
loop_
_entity_poly.entity_id
_entity_poly.type
_entity_poly.pdbx_seq_one_letter_code
_entity_poly.pdbx_strand_id
1 'polypeptide(L)' 'FVPAHYHREQLRKLQSLRQGNLTVEEYAREMEMAMSKAHLYEDEETTMERFINGLNKEIADVVDLHEYLDYKELLQR' A
#
# COMPACT_ATOMS: atom_id res chain seq x y z
N PHE A 1 5.22 13.50 24.57
CA PHE A 1 4.55 12.19 24.70
C PHE A 1 3.59 12.05 23.53
N VAL A 2 3.75 11.04 22.68
CA VAL A 2 2.80 10.74 21.59
C VAL A 2 1.77 9.77 22.16
N PRO A 3 0.48 10.11 22.19
CA PRO A 3 -0.52 9.22 22.76
C PRO A 3 -0.67 7.93 21.96
N ALA A 4 -0.94 6.80 22.62
CA ALA A 4 -1.17 5.51 21.97
C ALA A 4 -2.30 5.54 20.91
N HIS A 5 -3.24 6.49 21.01
CA HIS A 5 -4.28 6.68 20.01
C HIS A 5 -3.74 7.20 18.66
N TYR A 6 -2.62 7.93 18.65
CA TYR A 6 -2.02 8.48 17.45
C TYR A 6 -1.48 7.38 16.53
N HIS A 7 -0.71 6.43 17.08
CA HIS A 7 -0.19 5.30 16.29
C HIS A 7 -1.33 4.44 15.72
N ARG A 8 -2.37 4.19 16.52
CA ARG A 8 -3.55 3.44 16.07
C ARG A 8 -4.30 4.15 14.93
N GLU A 9 -4.35 5.48 14.96
CA GLU A 9 -4.98 6.26 13.88
C GLU A 9 -4.17 6.19 12.59
N GLN A 10 -2.83 6.26 12.65
CA GLN A 10 -1.98 6.11 11.48
C GLN A 10 -2.09 4.72 10.86
N LEU A 11 -2.08 3.67 11.69
CA LEU A 11 -2.31 2.28 11.25
C LEU A 11 -3.68 2.12 10.59
N ARG A 12 -4.74 2.72 11.16
CA ARG A 12 -6.08 2.69 10.56
C ARG A 12 -6.11 3.39 9.20
N LYS A 13 -5.46 4.55 9.08
CA LYS A 13 -5.37 5.28 7.80
C LYS A 13 -4.69 4.43 6.74
N LEU A 14 -3.57 3.79 7.07
CA LEU A 14 -2.86 2.89 6.18
C LEU A 14 -3.73 1.68 5.77
N GLN A 15 -4.44 1.04 6.71
CA GLN A 15 -5.34 -0.09 6.41
C GLN A 15 -6.53 0.31 5.53
N SER A 16 -6.99 1.55 5.63
CA SER A 16 -8.09 2.08 4.82
C SER A 16 -7.66 2.68 3.49
N LEU A 17 -6.35 2.78 3.21
CA LEU A 17 -5.85 3.37 1.98
C LEU A 17 -6.28 2.53 0.78
N ARG A 18 -6.83 3.20 -0.24
CA ARG A 18 -7.28 2.60 -1.50
C ARG A 18 -6.84 3.51 -2.63
N GLN A 19 -6.56 2.94 -3.80
CA GLN A 19 -6.19 3.67 -5.01
C GLN A 19 -7.28 4.67 -5.39
N GLY A 20 -8.53 4.21 -5.52
CA GLY A 20 -9.64 5.08 -5.89
C GLY A 20 -9.40 5.74 -7.24
N ASN A 21 -9.38 7.08 -7.27
CA ASN A 21 -9.16 7.85 -8.50
C ASN A 21 -7.68 8.16 -8.77
N LEU A 22 -6.76 7.71 -7.91
CA LEU A 22 -5.34 7.93 -8.08
C LEU A 22 -4.76 7.02 -9.17
N THR A 23 -3.73 7.50 -9.85
CA THR A 23 -2.85 6.61 -10.62
C THR A 23 -2.15 5.61 -9.68
N VAL A 24 -1.67 4.50 -10.23
CA VAL A 24 -0.94 3.48 -9.46
C VAL A 24 0.31 4.08 -8.78
N GLU A 25 1.02 4.95 -9.48
CA GLU A 25 2.20 5.66 -8.95
C GLU A 25 1.86 6.64 -7.83
N GLU A 26 0.78 7.41 -7.95
CA GLU A 26 0.31 8.29 -6.87
C GLU A 26 -0.12 7.50 -5.64
N TYR A 27 -0.83 6.39 -5.84
CA TYR A 27 -1.22 5.49 -4.76
C TYR A 27 -0.01 4.85 -4.06
N ALA A 28 1.01 4.41 -4.80
CA ALA A 28 2.25 3.90 -4.24
C ALA A 28 2.96 4.94 -3.36
N ARG A 29 3.08 6.18 -3.85
CA ARG A 29 3.69 7.28 -3.08
C ARG A 29 2.91 7.61 -1.81
N GLU A 30 1.58 7.63 -1.86
CA GLU A 30 0.76 7.84 -0.66
C GLU A 30 0.91 6.72 0.36
N MET A 31 1.03 5.46 -0.09
CA MET A 31 1.29 4.31 0.79
C MET A 31 2.66 4.42 1.46
N GLU A 32 3.73 4.72 0.71
CA GLU A 32 5.08 4.93 1.26
C GLU A 32 5.10 6.05 2.31
N MET A 33 4.42 7.16 2.03
CA MET A 33 4.29 8.27 2.97
C MET A 33 3.52 7.88 4.24
N ALA A 34 2.46 7.09 4.11
CA ALA A 34 1.66 6.60 5.24
C ALA A 34 2.45 5.62 6.13
N MET A 35 3.20 4.69 5.52
CA MET A 35 4.07 3.75 6.24
C MET A 35 5.19 4.47 7.00
N SER A 36 5.84 5.45 6.36
CA SER A 36 6.88 6.29 6.98
C SER A 36 6.34 7.05 8.21
N LYS A 37 5.13 7.64 8.10
CA LYS A 37 4.46 8.32 9.23
C LYS A 37 4.06 7.40 10.37
N ALA A 38 3.75 6.14 10.07
CA ALA A 38 3.40 5.14 11.06
C ALA A 38 4.63 4.48 11.72
N HIS A 39 5.85 4.78 11.23
CA HIS A 39 7.10 4.09 11.60
C HIS A 39 7.00 2.57 11.45
N LEU A 40 6.34 2.11 10.38
CA LEU A 40 6.16 0.69 10.10
C LEU A 40 7.33 0.18 9.27
N TYR A 41 7.99 -0.86 9.78
CA TYR A 41 8.92 -1.68 9.03
C TYR A 41 8.23 -3.03 8.83
N GLU A 42 7.50 -3.15 7.73
CA GLU A 42 6.90 -4.42 7.29
C GLU A 42 7.91 -5.12 6.35
N ASP A 43 7.85 -6.44 6.27
CA ASP A 43 8.53 -7.17 5.21
C ASP A 43 7.91 -6.82 3.84
N GLU A 44 8.67 -7.11 2.79
CA GLU A 44 8.30 -6.78 1.41
C GLU A 44 7.00 -7.49 0.99
N GLU A 45 6.82 -8.74 1.38
CA GLU A 45 5.63 -9.54 1.08
C GLU A 45 4.37 -8.92 1.69
N THR A 46 4.41 -8.57 2.99
CA THR A 46 3.32 -7.88 3.68
C THR A 46 3.00 -6.52 3.04
N THR A 47 4.04 -5.80 2.61
CA THR A 47 3.87 -4.50 1.93
C THR A 47 3.20 -4.69 0.56
N MET A 48 3.60 -5.69 -0.21
CA MET A 48 3.01 -5.99 -1.51
C MET A 48 1.56 -6.46 -1.40
N GLU A 49 1.25 -7.37 -0.48
CA GLU A 49 -0.12 -7.81 -0.23
C GLU A 49 -1.01 -6.61 0.09
N ARG A 50 -0.52 -5.70 0.94
CA ARG A 50 -1.27 -4.48 1.29
C ARG A 50 -1.46 -3.57 0.07
N PHE A 51 -0.41 -3.37 -0.73
CA PHE A 51 -0.46 -2.56 -1.94
C PHE A 51 -1.55 -3.09 -2.88
N ILE A 52 -1.52 -4.38 -3.20
CA ILE A 52 -2.44 -5.03 -4.13
C ILE A 52 -3.87 -5.05 -3.61
N ASN A 53 -4.06 -5.33 -2.32
CA ASN A 53 -5.39 -5.27 -1.69
C ASN A 53 -6.03 -3.87 -1.73
N GLY A 54 -5.24 -2.82 -1.87
CA GLY A 54 -5.76 -1.46 -2.02
C GLY A 54 -5.82 -0.94 -3.46
N LEU A 55 -5.32 -1.68 -4.45
CA LEU A 55 -5.52 -1.37 -5.87
C LEU A 55 -7.01 -1.47 -6.24
N ASN A 56 -7.39 -0.77 -7.29
CA ASN A 56 -8.71 -0.96 -7.90
C ASN A 56 -8.83 -2.40 -8.41
N LYS A 57 -10.02 -3.00 -8.26
CA LYS A 57 -10.26 -4.42 -8.56
C LYS A 57 -9.76 -4.85 -9.93
N GLU A 58 -9.97 -4.02 -10.95
CA GLU A 58 -9.55 -4.31 -12.33
C GLU A 58 -8.03 -4.45 -12.46
N ILE A 59 -7.25 -3.69 -11.69
CA ILE A 59 -5.79 -3.76 -11.68
C ILE A 59 -5.32 -4.90 -10.77
N ALA A 60 -5.91 -5.03 -9.58
CA ALA A 60 -5.61 -6.10 -8.64
C ALA A 60 -5.79 -7.48 -9.29
N ASP A 61 -6.90 -7.70 -10.01
CA ASP A 61 -7.19 -8.96 -10.70
C ASP A 61 -6.12 -9.26 -11.77
N VAL A 62 -5.57 -8.26 -12.47
CA VAL A 62 -4.49 -8.45 -13.46
C VAL A 62 -3.16 -8.81 -12.81
N VAL A 63 -2.85 -8.17 -11.68
CA VAL A 63 -1.62 -8.42 -10.92
C VAL A 63 -1.64 -9.81 -10.29
N ASP A 64 -2.77 -10.21 -9.71
CA ASP A 64 -2.95 -11.52 -9.07
C ASP A 64 -2.91 -12.68 -10.08
N LEU A 65 -3.28 -12.42 -11.34
CA LEU A 65 -3.16 -13.37 -12.45
C LEU A 65 -1.72 -13.62 -12.90
N HIS A 66 -0.79 -12.73 -12.59
CA HIS A 66 0.63 -12.82 -12.97
C HIS A 66 1.48 -13.05 -11.72
N GLU A 67 1.40 -14.25 -11.11
CA GLU A 67 2.17 -14.69 -9.94
C GLU A 67 3.40 -13.79 -9.66
N TYR A 68 3.18 -12.82 -8.76
CA TYR A 68 4.09 -11.84 -8.16
C TYR A 68 5.58 -12.05 -8.51
N LEU A 69 6.06 -11.44 -9.60
CA LEU A 69 7.47 -11.56 -9.99
C LEU A 69 8.39 -10.45 -9.46
N ASP A 70 7.93 -9.22 -9.22
CA ASP A 70 8.71 -8.19 -8.51
C ASP A 70 7.86 -6.93 -8.25
N TYR A 71 7.93 -6.34 -7.05
CA TYR A 71 7.33 -5.04 -6.74
C TYR A 71 7.82 -3.94 -7.71
N LYS A 72 9.06 -4.06 -8.21
CA LYS A 72 9.63 -3.12 -9.19
C LYS A 72 8.99 -3.20 -10.58
N GLU A 73 8.40 -4.33 -10.95
CA GLU A 73 7.71 -4.47 -12.23
C GLU A 73 6.31 -3.82 -12.21
N LEU A 74 5.67 -3.73 -11.05
CA LEU A 74 4.35 -3.10 -10.89
C LEU A 74 4.38 -1.58 -11.09
N LEU A 75 5.52 -0.93 -10.82
CA LEU A 75 5.66 0.53 -10.96
C LEU A 75 6.04 0.98 -12.37
N GLN A 76 6.27 0.06 -13.32
CA GLN A 76 6.80 0.36 -14.67
C GLN A 76 5.82 0.09 -15.83
N ARG A 77 4.53 -0.15 -15.57
CA ARG A 77 3.53 -0.38 -16.63
C ARG A 77 2.45 0.69 -16.70
#